data_AF-A0A9X9X7Q6-F1
#
_entry.id   AF-A0A9X9X7Q6-F1
#
_cell.length_a   1.000
_cell.length_b   1.000
_cell.length_c   1.000
_cell.angle_alpha   90.00
_cell.angle_beta   90.00
_cell.angle_gamma   90.00
#
_symmetry.space_group_name_H-M   'P 1'
#
loop_
_entity.id
_entity.type
_entity.pdbx_description
1 polymer ?
#
loop_
_entity_poly.entity_id
_entity_poly.type
_entity_poly.pdbx_seq_one_letter_code
_entity_poly.pdbx_strand_id
1 'polypeptide(L)'
;MPSKSGNLSLRDGDGFVVTPAALPYAGMTGGDLVRVGPDGSAAPGARHRPSSEWRLHAAIYAARPEAGAVVHTHSPRATALSCARRGIPPFHYMVLLAGGPVRCAEHATFGTQALAANCVAALAGRRAVLLANHGVVTIGATLAAAVTLAMEIENLAGQYLDLLAAGLKPVLLRKRDLAEAAAQFAGYGRGG
;
A
#
# COMPACT_ATOMS: atom_id res chain seq x y z
N MET A 1 6.59 -16.01 4.97
CA MET A 1 5.87 -14.74 5.25
C MET A 1 6.04 -14.44 6.72
N PRO A 2 6.45 -13.24 7.14
CA PRO A 2 6.33 -12.84 8.55
C PRO A 2 4.86 -13.02 8.98
N SER A 3 4.63 -13.62 10.14
CA SER A 3 3.31 -14.15 10.53
C SER A 3 2.32 -13.09 11.05
N LYS A 4 2.80 -11.88 11.33
CA LYS A 4 2.05 -10.80 12.01
C LYS A 4 2.34 -9.38 11.51
N SER A 5 3.21 -9.20 10.52
CA SER A 5 3.55 -7.86 10.03
C SER A 5 2.69 -7.49 8.83
N GLY A 6 2.27 -6.23 8.77
CA GLY A 6 1.25 -5.73 7.84
C GLY A 6 -0.16 -5.73 8.43
N ASN A 7 -1.10 -5.23 7.64
CA ASN A 7 -2.53 -5.19 7.96
C ASN A 7 -3.34 -4.89 6.69
N LEU A 8 -4.60 -5.32 6.70
CA LEU A 8 -5.53 -5.17 5.58
C LEU A 8 -6.81 -4.52 6.07
N SER A 9 -7.41 -3.64 5.27
CA SER A 9 -8.75 -3.13 5.54
C SER A 9 -9.63 -3.04 4.31
N LEU A 10 -10.94 -3.07 4.55
CA LEU A 10 -12.01 -2.87 3.59
C LEU A 10 -12.91 -1.74 4.08
N ARG A 11 -13.26 -0.80 3.19
CA ARG A 11 -14.24 0.26 3.49
C ARG A 11 -15.60 -0.39 3.75
N ASP A 12 -16.28 0.09 4.79
CA ASP A 12 -17.58 -0.43 5.22
C ASP A 12 -18.47 0.72 5.74
N GLY A 13 -19.34 1.22 4.86
CA GLY A 13 -20.16 2.40 5.14
C GLY A 13 -19.32 3.65 5.39
N ASP A 14 -19.53 4.27 6.54
CA ASP A 14 -18.80 5.44 7.04
C ASP A 14 -17.45 5.09 7.70
N GLY A 15 -17.19 3.81 7.93
CA GLY A 15 -15.98 3.28 8.56
C GLY A 15 -15.26 2.26 7.69
N PHE A 16 -14.61 1.31 8.35
CA PHE A 16 -13.91 0.21 7.70
C PHE A 16 -13.75 -0.99 8.63
N VAL A 17 -13.53 -2.16 8.03
CA VAL A 17 -13.15 -3.38 8.74
C VAL A 17 -11.65 -3.59 8.54
N VAL A 18 -10.91 -3.89 9.60
CA VAL A 18 -9.45 -4.07 9.58
C VAL A 18 -9.03 -5.35 10.31
N THR A 19 -7.90 -5.92 9.90
CA THR A 19 -7.24 -7.02 10.63
C THR A 19 -6.94 -6.62 12.08
N PRO A 20 -7.09 -7.54 13.05
CA PRO A 20 -6.82 -7.28 14.46
C PRO A 20 -5.32 -7.12 14.75
N ALA A 21 -4.99 -6.47 15.87
CA ALA A 21 -3.62 -6.35 16.32
C ALA A 21 -3.05 -7.70 16.80
N ALA A 22 -1.80 -8.00 16.41
CA ALA A 22 -0.95 -9.07 16.94
C ALA A 22 -1.47 -10.52 16.80
N LEU A 23 -2.57 -10.75 16.08
CA LEU A 23 -3.09 -12.07 15.76
C LEU A 23 -2.38 -12.62 14.50
N PRO A 24 -1.84 -13.86 14.52
CA PRO A 24 -1.33 -14.48 13.32
C PRO A 24 -2.39 -14.57 12.22
N TYR A 25 -1.98 -14.39 10.96
CA TYR A 25 -2.90 -14.59 9.83
C TYR A 25 -3.38 -16.03 9.70
N ALA A 26 -2.51 -16.99 10.07
CA ALA A 26 -2.87 -18.41 10.08
C ALA A 26 -3.95 -18.67 11.14
N GLY A 27 -5.12 -19.15 10.71
CA GLY A 27 -6.26 -19.41 11.57
C GLY A 27 -7.13 -18.19 11.89
N MET A 28 -6.84 -17.02 11.31
CA MET A 28 -7.72 -15.86 11.39
C MET A 28 -9.02 -16.14 10.62
N THR A 29 -10.15 -15.83 11.26
CA THR A 29 -11.47 -15.95 10.65
C THR A 29 -12.08 -14.58 10.42
N GLY A 30 -13.16 -14.50 9.63
CA GLY A 30 -13.91 -13.25 9.45
C GLY A 30 -14.41 -12.65 10.78
N GLY A 31 -14.69 -13.49 11.78
CA GLY A 31 -15.12 -13.04 13.11
C GLY A 31 -14.02 -12.40 13.96
N ASP A 32 -12.76 -12.50 13.55
CA ASP A 32 -11.63 -11.86 14.23
C ASP A 32 -11.36 -10.43 13.70
N LEU A 33 -11.98 -10.04 12.59
CA LEU A 33 -11.84 -8.70 12.03
C LEU A 33 -12.52 -7.66 12.92
N VAL A 34 -11.97 -6.45 12.93
CA VAL A 34 -12.45 -5.37 13.80
C VAL A 34 -13.02 -4.26 12.95
N ARG A 35 -14.30 -3.92 13.16
CA ARG A 35 -14.92 -2.73 12.57
C ARG A 35 -14.49 -1.49 13.34
N VAL A 36 -14.03 -0.48 12.61
CA VAL A 36 -13.62 0.83 13.09
C VAL A 36 -14.58 1.87 12.50
N GLY A 37 -15.20 2.66 13.37
CA GLY A 37 -16.09 3.76 12.99
C GLY A 37 -15.34 4.99 12.45
N PRO A 38 -16.07 6.00 11.94
CA PRO A 38 -15.48 7.22 11.37
C PRO A 38 -14.68 8.05 12.39
N ASP A 39 -14.98 7.91 13.68
CA ASP A 39 -14.28 8.56 14.80
C ASP A 39 -13.06 7.77 15.29
N GLY A 40 -12.77 6.61 14.68
CA GLY A 40 -11.71 5.71 15.11
C GLY A 40 -12.07 4.79 16.28
N SER A 41 -13.34 4.77 16.71
CA SER A 41 -13.82 3.83 17.73
C SER A 41 -13.93 2.41 17.16
N ALA A 42 -13.49 1.41 17.93
CA ALA A 42 -13.78 0.02 17.61
C ALA A 42 -15.23 -0.30 17.99
N ALA A 43 -15.91 -1.14 17.19
CA ALA A 43 -17.29 -1.54 17.48
C ALA A 43 -17.43 -2.16 18.89
N PRO A 44 -18.51 -1.82 19.64
CA PRO A 44 -18.80 -2.45 20.92
C PRO A 44 -18.84 -3.97 20.82
N GLY A 45 -18.22 -4.66 21.79
CA GLY A 45 -18.17 -6.13 21.81
C GLY A 45 -17.13 -6.77 20.86
N ALA A 46 -16.27 -5.97 20.22
CA ALA A 46 -15.17 -6.51 19.41
C ALA A 46 -14.27 -7.45 20.25
N ARG A 47 -14.04 -8.66 19.73
CA ARG A 47 -13.21 -9.69 20.37
C ARG A 47 -11.74 -9.27 20.49
N HIS A 48 -11.27 -8.46 19.54
CA HIS A 48 -9.89 -8.04 19.42
C HIS A 48 -9.77 -6.52 19.30
N ARG A 49 -8.58 -6.00 19.58
CA ARG A 49 -8.23 -4.62 19.25
C ARG A 49 -7.94 -4.50 17.75
N PRO A 50 -8.30 -3.38 17.10
CA PRO A 50 -7.92 -3.15 15.71
C PRO A 50 -6.39 -3.07 15.59
N SER A 51 -5.86 -3.25 14.37
CA SER A 51 -4.44 -3.02 14.07
C SER A 51 -3.92 -1.73 14.74
N SER A 52 -2.70 -1.76 15.26
CA SER A 52 -2.02 -0.57 15.80
C SER A 52 -1.90 0.57 14.80
N GLU A 53 -2.03 0.27 13.51
CA GLU A 53 -1.94 1.23 12.41
C GLU A 53 -3.28 1.61 11.80
N TRP A 54 -4.41 1.37 12.47
CA TRP A 54 -5.74 1.74 11.96
C TRP A 54 -5.83 3.24 11.54
N ARG A 55 -5.07 4.14 12.19
CA ARG A 55 -5.01 5.58 11.83
C ARG A 55 -4.48 5.83 10.42
N LEU A 56 -3.55 5.00 9.96
CA LEU A 56 -3.02 5.03 8.60
C LEU A 56 -4.14 4.74 7.60
N HIS A 57 -4.93 3.70 7.84
CA HIS A 57 -6.08 3.32 7.02
C HIS A 57 -7.17 4.40 7.04
N ALA A 58 -7.52 4.91 8.22
CA ALA A 58 -8.53 5.96 8.37
C ALA A 58 -8.16 7.22 7.58
N ALA A 59 -6.91 7.69 7.70
CA ALA A 59 -6.44 8.86 6.98
C ALA A 59 -6.43 8.65 5.46
N ILE A 60 -6.07 7.45 4.98
CA ILE A 60 -6.12 7.10 3.56
C ILE A 60 -7.57 7.13 3.06
N TYR A 61 -8.51 6.51 3.78
CA TYR A 61 -9.91 6.49 3.37
C TYR A 61 -10.55 7.88 3.36
N ALA A 62 -10.17 8.75 4.29
CA ALA A 62 -10.60 10.15 4.31
C ALA A 62 -10.03 10.95 3.13
N ALA A 63 -8.76 10.76 2.80
CA ALA A 63 -8.10 11.50 1.73
C ALA A 63 -8.39 10.94 0.32
N ARG A 64 -8.78 9.67 0.21
CA ARG A 64 -8.96 8.92 -1.04
C ARG A 64 -10.32 8.24 -1.07
N PRO A 65 -11.40 8.98 -1.40
CA PRO A 65 -12.77 8.44 -1.43
C PRO A 65 -12.93 7.23 -2.36
N GLU A 66 -12.13 7.14 -3.41
CA GLU A 66 -12.14 6.03 -4.37
C GLU A 66 -11.48 4.73 -3.85
N ALA A 67 -10.76 4.80 -2.72
CA ALA A 67 -10.17 3.60 -2.12
C ALA A 67 -11.25 2.76 -1.43
N GLY A 68 -11.47 1.55 -1.92
CA GLY A 68 -12.32 0.53 -1.27
C GLY A 68 -11.53 -0.40 -0.35
N ALA A 69 -10.22 -0.54 -0.58
CA ALA A 69 -9.33 -1.38 0.21
C ALA A 69 -7.95 -0.74 0.41
N VAL A 70 -7.33 -1.05 1.53
CA VAL A 70 -5.95 -0.65 1.86
C VAL A 70 -5.18 -1.89 2.29
N VAL A 71 -3.99 -2.07 1.73
CA VAL A 71 -3.08 -3.17 2.04
C VAL A 71 -1.75 -2.58 2.47
N HIS A 72 -1.37 -2.85 3.72
CA HIS A 72 -0.06 -2.52 4.24
C HIS A 72 0.73 -3.81 4.49
N THR A 73 1.96 -3.86 4.00
CA THR A 73 2.86 -5.02 4.20
C THR A 73 4.28 -4.55 4.50
N HIS A 74 5.06 -5.44 5.12
CA HIS A 74 6.51 -5.32 5.23
C HIS A 74 7.17 -6.32 4.27
N SER A 75 6.80 -6.25 2.98
CA SER A 75 7.34 -7.17 1.98
C SER A 75 8.86 -6.91 1.80
N PRO A 76 9.71 -7.95 1.71
CA PRO A 76 11.15 -7.79 1.93
C PRO A 76 11.83 -6.77 1.00
N ARG A 77 11.54 -6.79 -0.30
CA ARG A 77 12.23 -5.94 -1.29
C ARG A 77 11.75 -4.50 -1.21
N ALA A 78 10.43 -4.29 -1.13
CA ALA A 78 9.86 -2.95 -0.96
C ALA A 78 10.34 -2.31 0.36
N THR A 79 10.40 -3.12 1.43
CA THR A 79 10.91 -2.67 2.74
C THR A 79 12.39 -2.30 2.67
N ALA A 80 13.23 -3.09 1.98
CA ALA A 80 14.64 -2.77 1.79
C ALA A 80 14.85 -1.40 1.11
N LEU A 81 14.09 -1.11 0.05
CA LEU A 81 14.10 0.20 -0.61
C LEU A 81 13.60 1.32 0.34
N SER A 82 12.56 1.05 1.12
CA SER A 82 12.03 2.01 2.10
C SER A 82 13.05 2.38 3.19
N CYS A 83 13.83 1.40 3.66
CA CYS A 83 14.92 1.59 4.62
C CYS A 83 16.04 2.46 4.02
N ALA A 84 16.27 2.34 2.71
CA ALA A 84 17.22 3.17 1.96
C ALA A 84 16.66 4.54 1.52
N ARG A 85 15.44 4.92 1.94
CA ARG A 85 14.75 6.15 1.50
C ARG A 85 14.62 6.27 -0.01
N ARG A 86 14.52 5.13 -0.70
CA ARG A 86 14.58 5.08 -2.16
C ARG A 86 13.23 4.67 -2.74
N GLY A 87 12.59 5.60 -3.45
CA GLY A 87 11.39 5.29 -4.24
C GLY A 87 11.68 4.36 -5.42
N ILE A 88 10.62 3.90 -6.09
CA ILE A 88 10.71 3.10 -7.31
C ILE A 88 10.53 4.04 -8.51
N PRO A 89 11.59 4.32 -9.30
CA PRO A 89 11.50 5.21 -10.45
C PRO A 89 10.79 4.51 -11.62
N PRO A 90 10.42 5.23 -12.70
CA PRO A 90 9.74 4.63 -13.84
C PRO A 90 10.72 3.89 -14.77
N PHE A 91 11.47 2.93 -14.24
CA PHE A 91 12.35 2.07 -15.05
C PHE A 91 11.58 1.00 -15.82
N HIS A 92 10.35 0.70 -15.39
CA HIS A 92 9.45 -0.27 -16.00
C HIS A 92 8.03 0.33 -16.07
N TYR A 93 7.30 0.10 -17.17
CA TYR A 93 6.01 0.76 -17.42
C TYR A 93 4.92 0.37 -16.39
N MET A 94 5.06 -0.79 -15.74
CA MET A 94 4.13 -1.29 -14.72
C MET A 94 4.01 -0.39 -13.49
N VAL A 95 4.90 0.60 -13.29
CA VAL A 95 4.69 1.66 -12.29
C VAL A 95 3.38 2.43 -12.51
N LEU A 96 2.81 2.40 -13.72
CA LEU A 96 1.48 2.95 -14.02
C LEU A 96 0.36 2.30 -13.18
N LEU A 97 0.52 1.05 -12.75
CA LEU A 97 -0.42 0.41 -11.82
C LEU A 97 -0.43 1.14 -10.46
N ALA A 98 0.68 1.74 -10.04
CA ALA A 98 0.75 2.62 -8.89
C ALA A 98 0.34 4.07 -9.20
N GLY A 99 -0.07 4.39 -10.43
CA GLY A 99 -0.33 5.76 -10.88
C GLY A 99 0.93 6.56 -11.21
N GLY A 100 2.07 5.87 -11.42
CA GLY A 100 3.37 6.45 -11.71
C GLY A 100 4.45 6.01 -10.71
N PRO A 101 5.60 6.71 -10.66
CA PRO A 101 6.70 6.36 -9.77
C PRO A 101 6.24 6.25 -8.31
N VAL A 102 6.71 5.23 -7.59
CA VAL A 102 6.36 4.99 -6.19
C VAL A 102 7.27 5.82 -5.32
N ARG A 103 6.68 6.69 -4.50
CA ARG A 103 7.40 7.58 -3.60
C ARG A 103 7.74 6.86 -2.29
N CYS A 104 8.77 7.34 -1.59
CA CYS A 104 9.02 6.98 -0.20
C CYS A 104 8.58 8.14 0.69
N ALA A 105 7.62 7.89 1.58
CA ALA A 105 7.13 8.86 2.55
C ALA A 105 8.17 9.12 3.63
N GLU A 106 8.14 10.32 4.22
CA GLU A 106 8.98 10.67 5.36
C GLU A 106 8.71 9.78 6.58
N HIS A 107 9.76 9.55 7.37
CA HIS A 107 9.67 8.70 8.56
C HIS A 107 8.81 9.33 9.66
N ALA A 108 7.98 8.51 10.28
CA ALA A 108 7.37 8.77 11.58
C ALA A 108 7.06 7.44 12.26
N THR A 109 6.94 7.46 13.58
CA THR A 109 6.65 6.24 14.37
C THR A 109 5.31 5.61 13.95
N PHE A 110 5.27 4.28 13.87
CA PHE A 110 4.06 3.52 13.53
C PHE A 110 2.88 3.86 14.45
N GLY A 111 1.66 3.78 13.93
CA GLY A 111 0.44 4.08 14.68
C GLY A 111 0.20 5.56 15.02
N THR A 112 1.09 6.47 14.61
CA THR A 112 0.95 7.92 14.84
C THR A 112 0.21 8.63 13.70
N GLN A 113 -0.37 9.79 14.02
CA GLN A 113 -0.98 10.67 13.01
C GLN A 113 0.06 11.24 12.04
N ALA A 114 1.30 11.46 12.49
CA ALA A 114 2.40 11.93 11.65
C ALA A 114 2.73 10.94 10.52
N LEU A 115 2.78 9.63 10.82
CA LEU A 115 2.96 8.61 9.79
C LEU A 115 1.81 8.63 8.78
N ALA A 116 0.58 8.73 9.27
CA ALA A 116 -0.61 8.77 8.43
C ALA A 116 -0.59 10.00 7.48
N ALA A 117 -0.23 11.17 7.99
CA ALA A 117 -0.10 12.39 7.19
C ALA A 117 1.00 12.27 6.12
N ASN A 118 2.18 11.77 6.49
CA ASN A 118 3.29 11.56 5.55
C ASN A 118 2.90 10.57 4.42
N CYS A 119 2.22 9.48 4.79
CA CYS A 119 1.69 8.49 3.85
C CYS A 119 0.72 9.15 2.85
N VAL A 120 -0.31 9.85 3.35
CA VAL A 120 -1.32 10.51 2.50
C VAL A 120 -0.68 11.50 1.53
N ALA A 121 0.25 12.32 2.01
CA ALA A 121 0.95 13.28 1.16
C ALA A 121 1.72 12.59 0.02
N ALA A 122 2.48 11.54 0.33
CA ALA A 122 3.23 10.79 -0.67
C ALA A 122 2.34 9.92 -1.59
N LEU A 123 1.14 9.56 -1.14
CA LEU A 123 0.15 8.80 -1.90
C LEU A 123 -0.66 9.66 -2.88
N ALA A 124 -0.55 11.00 -2.84
CA ALA A 124 -1.28 11.91 -3.73
C ALA A 124 -1.05 11.57 -5.22
N GLY A 125 -2.15 11.29 -5.94
CA GLY A 125 -2.11 10.86 -7.34
C GLY A 125 -1.41 9.51 -7.57
N ARG A 126 -1.27 8.68 -6.53
CA ARG A 126 -0.69 7.34 -6.56
C ARG A 126 -1.62 6.32 -5.92
N ARG A 127 -1.33 5.05 -6.13
CA ARG A 127 -2.00 3.91 -5.50
C ARG A 127 -1.06 3.08 -4.63
N ALA A 128 0.23 3.42 -4.60
CA ALA A 128 1.22 2.79 -3.73
C ALA A 128 2.22 3.82 -3.19
N VAL A 129 2.73 3.56 -1.99
CA VAL A 129 3.75 4.37 -1.32
C VAL A 129 4.63 3.50 -0.43
N LEU A 130 5.94 3.73 -0.44
CA LEU A 130 6.86 3.15 0.53
C LEU A 130 6.85 4.00 1.80
N LEU A 131 6.92 3.38 2.96
CA LEU A 131 7.03 4.03 4.26
C LEU A 131 8.46 3.88 4.76
N ALA A 132 9.17 5.00 4.90
CA ALA A 132 10.53 5.06 5.40
C ALA A 132 10.80 4.15 6.62
N ASN A 133 11.78 3.23 6.51
CA ASN A 133 12.17 2.27 7.55
C ASN A 133 11.03 1.34 8.03
N HIS A 134 10.03 1.11 7.18
CA HIS A 134 8.81 0.48 7.65
C HIS A 134 8.26 -0.56 6.66
N GLY A 135 7.85 -0.16 5.46
CA GLY A 135 7.21 -1.09 4.54
C GLY A 135 6.55 -0.39 3.36
N VAL A 136 5.42 -0.92 2.91
CA VAL A 136 4.66 -0.41 1.76
C VAL A 136 3.17 -0.38 2.06
N VAL A 137 2.49 0.62 1.51
CA VAL A 137 1.03 0.73 1.50
C VAL A 137 0.55 0.78 0.06
N THR A 138 -0.52 0.06 -0.23
CA THR A 138 -1.23 0.11 -1.51
C THR A 138 -2.73 0.28 -1.29
N ILE A 139 -3.39 0.88 -2.28
CA ILE A 139 -4.84 1.08 -2.28
C ILE A 139 -5.46 0.56 -3.57
N GLY A 140 -6.70 0.09 -3.48
CA GLY A 140 -7.48 -0.39 -4.61
C GLY A 140 -8.97 -0.17 -4.40
N ALA A 141 -9.75 -0.24 -5.49
CA ALA A 141 -11.21 -0.21 -5.41
C ALA A 141 -11.76 -1.48 -4.74
N THR A 142 -11.02 -2.60 -4.83
CA THR A 142 -11.32 -3.87 -4.18
C THR A 142 -10.10 -4.39 -3.45
N LEU A 143 -10.29 -5.32 -2.50
CA LEU A 143 -9.17 -5.98 -1.82
C LEU A 143 -8.26 -6.70 -2.80
N ALA A 144 -8.83 -7.41 -3.77
CA ALA A 144 -8.08 -8.10 -4.82
C ALA A 144 -7.17 -7.13 -5.59
N ALA A 145 -7.70 -5.97 -6.02
CA ALA A 145 -6.91 -4.97 -6.73
C ALA A 145 -5.77 -4.40 -5.87
N ALA A 146 -6.01 -4.14 -4.58
CA ALA A 146 -4.99 -3.65 -3.67
C ALA A 146 -3.89 -4.71 -3.42
N VAL A 147 -4.27 -5.98 -3.21
CA VAL A 147 -3.34 -7.10 -3.03
C VAL A 147 -2.49 -7.33 -4.29
N THR A 148 -3.11 -7.35 -5.48
CA THR A 148 -2.39 -7.47 -6.75
C THR A 148 -1.38 -6.34 -6.92
N LEU A 149 -1.76 -5.10 -6.59
CA LEU A 149 -0.83 -3.98 -6.63
C LEU A 149 0.33 -4.17 -5.63
N ALA A 150 0.07 -4.61 -4.39
CA ALA A 150 1.13 -4.88 -3.42
C ALA A 150 2.14 -5.93 -3.91
N MET A 151 1.67 -6.99 -4.56
CA MET A 151 2.51 -8.03 -5.17
C MET A 151 3.37 -7.45 -6.30
N GLU A 152 2.79 -6.62 -7.16
CA GLU A 152 3.52 -5.99 -8.26
C GLU A 152 4.56 -4.98 -7.75
N ILE A 153 4.27 -4.24 -6.68
CA ILE A 153 5.27 -3.35 -6.07
C ILE A 153 6.45 -4.15 -5.50
N GLU A 154 6.22 -5.29 -4.87
CA GLU A 154 7.30 -6.17 -4.41
C GLU A 154 8.14 -6.71 -5.58
N ASN A 155 7.51 -7.07 -6.70
CA ASN A 155 8.18 -7.49 -7.94
C ASN A 155 9.07 -6.37 -8.51
N LEU A 156 8.52 -5.17 -8.70
CA LEU A 156 9.25 -4.00 -9.19
C LEU A 156 10.39 -3.59 -8.25
N ALA A 157 10.18 -3.68 -6.94
CA ALA A 157 11.22 -3.43 -5.96
C ALA A 157 12.37 -4.43 -6.11
N GLY A 158 12.07 -5.71 -6.36
CA GLY A 158 13.07 -6.74 -6.64
C GLY A 158 13.91 -6.44 -7.86
N GLN A 159 13.27 -6.24 -8.99
CA GLN A 159 13.95 -5.90 -10.24
C GLN A 159 14.83 -4.66 -10.08
N TYR A 160 14.35 -3.64 -9.34
CA TYR A 160 15.14 -2.45 -9.12
C TYR A 160 16.36 -2.71 -8.23
N LEU A 161 16.21 -3.49 -7.16
CA LEU A 161 17.32 -3.91 -6.31
C LEU A 161 18.34 -4.75 -7.09
N ASP A 162 17.90 -5.65 -7.95
CA ASP A 162 18.78 -6.49 -8.78
C ASP A 162 19.63 -5.64 -9.74
N LEU A 163 19.03 -4.62 -10.37
CA LEU A 163 19.76 -3.64 -11.19
C LEU A 163 20.82 -2.90 -10.36
N LEU A 164 20.44 -2.43 -9.16
CA LEU A 164 21.38 -1.74 -8.27
C LEU A 164 22.52 -2.65 -7.81
N ALA A 165 22.22 -3.92 -7.47
CA ALA A 165 23.20 -4.92 -7.05
C ALA A 165 24.19 -5.27 -8.17
N ALA A 166 23.73 -5.30 -9.42
CA ALA A 166 24.56 -5.49 -10.60
C ALA A 166 25.37 -4.24 -11.00
N GLY A 167 25.21 -3.11 -10.30
CA GLY A 167 25.83 -1.83 -10.68
C GLY A 167 25.22 -1.19 -11.93
N LEU A 168 24.06 -1.69 -12.39
CA LEU A 168 23.37 -1.21 -13.57
C LEU A 168 22.46 -0.04 -13.21
N LYS A 169 22.66 1.09 -13.91
CA LYS A 169 21.75 2.24 -13.82
C LYS A 169 20.57 2.00 -14.77
N PRO A 170 19.32 1.95 -14.29
CA PRO A 170 18.17 1.80 -15.19
C PRO A 170 18.05 3.01 -16.12
N VAL A 171 17.66 2.75 -17.36
CA VAL A 171 17.11 3.79 -18.24
C VAL A 171 15.67 4.06 -17.81
N LEU A 172 15.35 5.32 -17.53
CA LEU A 172 14.02 5.70 -17.07
C LEU A 172 13.12 6.05 -18.25
N LEU A 173 11.89 5.54 -18.21
CA LEU A 173 10.84 5.91 -19.16
C LEU A 173 10.48 7.39 -19.00
N ARG A 174 10.38 8.09 -20.12
CA ARG A 174 9.96 9.50 -20.15
C ARG A 174 8.45 9.58 -20.03
N LYS A 175 7.94 10.79 -19.79
CA LYS A 175 6.50 11.06 -19.73
C LYS A 175 5.75 10.57 -20.98
N ARG A 176 6.35 10.71 -22.17
CA ARG A 176 5.77 10.25 -23.43
C ARG A 176 5.63 8.72 -23.45
N ASP A 177 6.70 8.01 -23.11
CA ASP A 177 6.73 6.55 -23.11
C ASP A 177 5.69 5.98 -22.11
N LEU A 178 5.53 6.62 -20.94
CA LEU A 178 4.50 6.27 -19.96
C LEU A 178 3.08 6.60 -20.43
N ALA A 179 2.88 7.70 -21.16
CA ALA A 179 1.57 8.06 -21.71
C ALA A 179 1.12 7.07 -22.80
N GLU A 180 2.04 6.66 -23.68
CA GLU A 180 1.80 5.64 -24.70
C GLU A 180 1.42 4.29 -24.04
N ALA A 181 2.15 3.86 -23.01
CA ALA A 181 1.82 2.65 -22.26
C ALA A 181 0.47 2.75 -21.53
N ALA A 182 0.14 3.92 -20.95
CA ALA A 182 -1.14 4.15 -20.29
C ALA A 182 -2.33 4.04 -21.26
N ALA A 183 -2.17 4.54 -22.50
CA ALA A 183 -3.20 4.42 -23.53
C ALA A 183 -3.48 2.95 -23.89
N GLN A 184 -2.46 2.09 -23.89
CA GLN A 184 -2.65 0.65 -24.13
C GLN A 184 -3.42 -0.03 -23.00
N PHE A 185 -3.12 0.28 -21.73
CA PHE A 185 -3.86 -0.28 -20.59
C PHE A 185 -5.37 0.00 -20.64
N ALA A 186 -5.77 1.20 -21.08
CA ALA A 186 -7.18 1.57 -21.23
C ALA A 186 -7.90 0.71 -22.29
N GLY A 187 -7.17 0.22 -23.31
CA GLY A 187 -7.69 -0.68 -24.34
C GLY A 187 -7.92 -2.11 -23.83
N TYR A 188 -7.11 -2.60 -22.89
CA TYR A 188 -7.24 -3.96 -22.33
C TYR A 188 -8.38 -4.09 -21.31
N GLY A 189 -8.73 -3.01 -20.60
CA GLY A 189 -9.70 -3.02 -19.49
C GLY A 189 -11.19 -3.19 -19.83
N ARG A 190 -11.53 -3.63 -21.06
CA ARG A 190 -12.93 -3.90 -21.48
C ARG A 190 -13.29 -5.39 -21.59
N GLY A 191 -12.42 -6.30 -21.13
CA GLY A 191 -12.55 -7.74 -21.38
C GLY A 191 -12.52 -8.66 -20.16
N GLY A 192 -12.85 -8.21 -18.95
CA GLY A 192 -12.85 -9.04 -17.75
C GLY A 192 -13.85 -8.61 -16.71
#